data_AF-A0M439-F1
#
_entry.id   AF-A0M439-F1
#
_cell.length_a   1.000
_cell.length_b   1.000
_cell.length_c   1.000
_cell.angle_alpha   90.00
_cell.angle_beta   90.00
_cell.angle_gamma   90.00
#
_symmetry.space_group_name_H-M   'P 1'
#
loop_
_entity.id
_entity.type
_entity.pdbx_description
1 polymer ?
#
loop_
_entity_poly.entity_id
_entity_poly.type
_entity_poly.pdbx_seq_one_letter_code
_entity_poly.pdbx_strand_id
1 'polypeptide(L)'
;MYKLQFLEKKSKNFPKALKMARQIGCTYEDGIIRIEIKDILNGYRQIRQLFHYIQNWKGTQATYNNRPVHPYRFLLEAEWIGECYDQRMIDKDCGTGFGCRKLDTISYHITGPYFKTHTYWYNYGTWKGNKWIIDKKTIYNLLIAYAEKKAISECPLFDETDLWNRVQNLPEFLIADGILWEKVYEEKFVKGERIQVPRNIKHRYPDKLKGSQFCLLDF
;
A
#
# COMPACT_ATOMS: atom_id res chain seq x y z
N MET A 1 -9.11 -12.80 -8.47
CA MET A 1 -8.43 -14.01 -9.00
C MET A 1 -7.10 -13.66 -9.64
N TYR A 2 -6.03 -14.36 -9.25
CA TYR A 2 -4.68 -14.18 -9.80
C TYR A 2 -4.44 -15.17 -10.93
N LYS A 3 -3.86 -14.68 -12.03
CA LYS A 3 -3.48 -15.49 -13.19
C LYS A 3 -2.00 -15.26 -13.47
N LEU A 4 -1.23 -16.33 -13.54
CA LEU A 4 0.16 -16.34 -13.96
C LEU A 4 0.25 -16.98 -15.33
N GLN A 5 1.02 -16.38 -16.23
CA GLN A 5 1.37 -16.98 -17.50
C GLN A 5 2.87 -16.89 -17.78
N PHE A 6 3.40 -17.91 -18.43
CA PHE A 6 4.74 -17.89 -18.99
C PHE A 6 4.80 -18.72 -20.27
N LEU A 7 5.72 -18.36 -21.15
CA LEU A 7 5.89 -19.00 -22.45
C LEU A 7 6.79 -20.23 -22.35
N GLU A 8 6.56 -21.18 -23.26
CA GLU A 8 7.50 -22.23 -23.56
C GLU A 8 8.89 -21.65 -23.91
N LYS A 9 9.93 -22.29 -23.39
CA LYS A 9 11.32 -21.87 -23.58
C LYS A 9 12.20 -23.05 -23.91
N LYS A 10 13.16 -22.83 -24.82
CA LYS A 10 14.32 -23.69 -25.04
C LYS A 10 15.30 -23.55 -23.87
N SER A 11 14.90 -23.99 -22.68
CA SER A 11 15.66 -23.93 -21.44
C SER A 11 15.75 -25.31 -20.82
N LYS A 12 16.92 -25.68 -20.28
CA LYS A 12 17.10 -26.93 -19.51
C LYS A 12 16.17 -27.03 -18.29
N ASN A 13 15.69 -25.89 -17.80
CA ASN A 13 14.77 -25.81 -16.66
C ASN A 13 13.29 -25.90 -17.07
N PHE A 14 12.97 -25.81 -18.37
CA PHE A 14 11.59 -25.81 -18.83
C PHE A 14 10.81 -27.08 -18.48
N PRO A 15 11.33 -28.30 -18.68
CA PRO A 15 10.62 -29.52 -18.30
C PRO A 15 10.29 -29.57 -16.80
N LYS A 16 11.18 -29.07 -15.95
CA LYS A 16 10.97 -28.98 -14.49
C LYS A 16 9.86 -27.98 -14.15
N ALA A 17 9.91 -26.79 -14.75
CA ALA A 17 8.88 -25.76 -14.58
C ALA A 17 7.50 -26.24 -15.04
N LEU A 18 7.42 -26.90 -16.20
CA LEU A 18 6.16 -27.45 -16.72
C LEU A 18 5.61 -28.55 -15.81
N LYS A 19 6.46 -29.45 -15.29
CA LYS A 19 6.03 -30.47 -14.32
C LYS A 19 5.42 -29.84 -13.08
N MET A 20 6.06 -28.82 -12.51
CA MET A 20 5.53 -28.08 -11.36
C MET A 20 4.22 -27.36 -11.69
N ALA A 21 4.15 -26.70 -12.85
CA ALA A 21 2.93 -26.04 -13.30
C ALA A 21 1.76 -27.01 -13.43
N ARG A 22 1.99 -28.22 -13.98
CA ARG A 22 0.97 -29.27 -14.09
C ARG A 22 0.47 -29.76 -12.74
N GLN A 23 1.37 -29.88 -11.75
CA GLN A 23 0.97 -30.25 -10.38
C GLN A 23 0.05 -29.21 -9.72
N ILE A 24 0.11 -27.97 -10.17
CA ILE A 24 -0.68 -26.85 -9.68
C ILE A 24 -1.95 -26.64 -10.55
N GLY A 25 -2.19 -27.52 -11.53
CA GLY A 25 -3.36 -27.46 -12.40
C GLY A 25 -3.26 -26.43 -13.52
N CYS A 26 -2.07 -26.22 -14.10
CA CYS A 26 -1.92 -25.32 -15.24
C CYS A 26 -2.68 -25.82 -16.48
N THR A 27 -3.09 -24.88 -17.34
CA THR A 27 -3.41 -25.17 -18.75
C THR A 27 -2.19 -24.92 -19.62
N TYR A 28 -2.04 -25.70 -20.70
CA TYR A 28 -0.95 -25.58 -21.65
C TYR A 28 -1.48 -25.64 -23.07
N GLU A 29 -1.49 -24.50 -23.75
CA GLU A 29 -2.07 -24.32 -25.08
C GLU A 29 -1.17 -23.37 -25.88
N ASP A 30 -0.86 -23.71 -27.13
CA ASP A 30 -0.08 -22.89 -28.06
C ASP A 30 1.26 -22.38 -27.49
N GLY A 31 1.95 -23.21 -26.71
CA GLY A 31 3.23 -22.83 -26.09
C GLY A 31 3.07 -21.85 -24.91
N ILE A 32 1.86 -21.63 -24.40
CA ILE A 32 1.57 -20.74 -23.26
C ILE A 32 1.08 -21.58 -22.09
N ILE A 33 1.77 -21.45 -20.96
CA ILE A 33 1.40 -22.08 -19.69
C ILE A 33 0.64 -21.04 -18.88
N ARG A 34 -0.57 -21.39 -18.41
CA ARG A 34 -1.40 -20.52 -17.58
C ARG A 34 -1.76 -21.22 -16.28
N ILE A 35 -1.66 -20.50 -15.16
CA ILE A 35 -1.99 -20.97 -13.82
C ILE A 35 -2.95 -19.97 -13.19
N GLU A 36 -4.05 -20.47 -12.63
CA GLU A 36 -5.00 -19.66 -11.89
C GLU A 36 -4.92 -19.99 -10.41
N ILE A 37 -4.75 -18.96 -9.57
CA ILE A 37 -4.69 -19.09 -8.12
C ILE A 37 -5.88 -18.35 -7.53
N LYS A 38 -6.70 -19.11 -6.80
CA LYS A 38 -7.90 -18.60 -6.11
C LYS A 38 -7.57 -18.10 -4.70
N ASP A 39 -6.85 -18.90 -3.92
CA ASP A 39 -6.38 -18.51 -2.59
C ASP A 39 -5.10 -17.66 -2.73
N ILE A 40 -5.28 -16.34 -2.72
CA ILE A 40 -4.21 -15.36 -2.92
C ILE A 40 -3.25 -15.33 -1.73
N LEU A 41 -3.77 -15.45 -0.50
CA LEU A 41 -2.97 -15.36 0.72
C LEU A 41 -2.03 -16.56 0.89
N ASN A 42 -2.42 -17.74 0.41
CA ASN A 42 -1.52 -18.92 0.38
C ASN A 42 -0.91 -19.19 -1.00
N GLY A 43 -1.22 -18.37 -2.00
CA GLY A 43 -0.87 -18.62 -3.39
C GLY A 43 0.63 -18.73 -3.63
N TYR A 44 1.43 -17.93 -2.92
CA TYR A 44 2.88 -17.98 -3.03
C TYR A 44 3.45 -19.35 -2.62
N ARG A 45 2.95 -19.95 -1.53
CA ARG A 45 3.40 -21.27 -1.06
C ARG A 45 3.25 -22.34 -2.13
N GLN A 46 2.18 -22.26 -2.92
CA GLN A 46 1.89 -23.20 -4.01
C GLN A 46 2.89 -23.08 -5.17
N ILE A 47 3.29 -21.85 -5.53
CA ILE A 47 4.10 -21.59 -6.73
C ILE A 47 5.55 -21.16 -6.46
N ARG A 48 5.99 -21.05 -5.20
CA ARG A 48 7.34 -20.59 -4.84
C ARG A 48 8.44 -21.36 -5.56
N GLN A 49 8.33 -22.69 -5.62
CA GLN A 49 9.31 -23.53 -6.33
C GLN A 49 9.30 -23.28 -7.83
N LEU A 50 8.13 -23.05 -8.42
CA LEU A 50 8.01 -22.71 -9.83
C LEU A 50 8.72 -21.36 -10.12
N PHE A 51 8.55 -20.36 -9.26
CA PHE A 51 9.20 -19.06 -9.43
C PHE A 51 10.72 -19.13 -9.44
N HIS A 52 11.33 -20.08 -8.73
CA HIS A 52 12.78 -20.30 -8.81
C HIS A 52 13.25 -20.51 -10.25
N TYR A 53 12.42 -21.11 -11.10
CA TYR A 53 12.74 -21.35 -12.51
C TYR A 53 12.32 -20.22 -13.44
N ILE A 54 11.13 -19.66 -13.24
CA ILE A 54 10.47 -18.81 -14.25
C ILE A 54 10.54 -17.30 -13.98
N GLN A 55 10.96 -16.86 -12.78
CA GLN A 55 10.86 -15.45 -12.37
C GLN A 55 11.58 -14.48 -13.30
N ASN A 56 12.68 -14.92 -13.93
CA ASN A 56 13.50 -14.10 -14.82
C ASN A 56 13.24 -14.39 -16.31
N TRP A 57 12.24 -15.20 -16.64
CA TRP A 57 11.95 -15.51 -18.04
C TRP A 57 11.21 -14.34 -18.71
N LYS A 58 11.75 -13.89 -19.84
CA LYS A 58 11.07 -12.92 -20.70
C LYS A 58 9.73 -13.51 -21.17
N GLY A 59 8.63 -12.84 -20.84
CA GLY A 59 7.27 -13.27 -21.15
C GLY A 59 6.51 -13.84 -19.96
N THR A 60 7.14 -13.97 -18.77
CA THR A 60 6.40 -14.25 -17.54
C THR A 60 5.60 -13.02 -17.15
N GLN A 61 4.28 -13.18 -17.06
CA GLN A 61 3.34 -12.10 -16.78
C GLN A 61 2.29 -12.58 -15.78
N ALA A 62 1.69 -11.64 -15.05
CA ALA A 62 0.62 -11.95 -14.15
C ALA A 62 -0.44 -10.84 -14.15
N THR A 63 -1.66 -11.25 -13.86
CA THR A 63 -2.78 -10.32 -13.64
C THR A 63 -3.51 -10.67 -12.36
N TYR A 64 -3.95 -9.67 -11.64
CA TYR A 64 -4.88 -9.79 -10.52
C TYR A 64 -6.13 -8.98 -10.82
N ASN A 65 -7.30 -9.61 -10.79
CA ASN A 65 -8.58 -8.96 -11.18
C ASN A 65 -8.48 -8.23 -12.53
N ASN A 66 -7.87 -8.91 -13.52
CA ASN A 66 -7.61 -8.40 -14.88
C ASN A 66 -6.67 -7.18 -14.96
N ARG A 67 -6.04 -6.77 -13.86
CA ARG A 67 -5.01 -5.72 -13.85
C ARG A 67 -3.63 -6.34 -13.85
N PRO A 68 -2.67 -5.86 -14.67
CA PRO A 68 -1.30 -6.35 -14.64
C PRO A 68 -0.65 -6.15 -13.27
N VAL A 69 0.01 -7.19 -12.77
CA VAL A 69 0.77 -7.15 -11.50
C VAL A 69 2.13 -7.80 -11.69
N HIS A 70 3.08 -7.49 -10.80
CA HIS A 70 4.35 -8.18 -10.81
C HIS A 70 4.15 -9.64 -10.36
N PRO A 71 4.53 -10.66 -11.16
CA PRO A 71 4.22 -12.07 -10.88
C PRO A 71 4.67 -12.52 -9.49
N TYR A 72 5.95 -12.35 -9.21
CA TYR A 72 6.54 -12.77 -7.93
C TYR A 72 6.13 -11.88 -6.75
N ARG A 73 6.39 -10.57 -6.88
CA ARG A 73 6.21 -9.59 -5.79
C ARG A 73 4.78 -9.52 -5.26
N PHE A 74 3.77 -9.59 -6.14
CA PHE A 74 2.37 -9.50 -5.71
C PHE A 74 1.98 -10.66 -4.78
N LEU A 75 2.31 -11.90 -5.13
CA LEU A 75 1.97 -13.05 -4.30
C LEU A 75 2.81 -13.13 -3.03
N LEU A 76 4.08 -12.71 -3.08
CA LEU A 76 4.89 -12.62 -1.87
C LEU A 76 4.30 -11.61 -0.86
N GLU A 77 3.84 -10.45 -1.35
CA GLU A 77 3.18 -9.46 -0.50
C GLU A 77 1.85 -9.99 0.07
N ALA A 78 1.07 -10.71 -0.75
CA ALA A 78 -0.13 -11.39 -0.29
C ALA A 78 0.14 -12.46 0.78
N GLU A 79 1.23 -13.24 0.65
CA GLU A 79 1.63 -14.20 1.67
C GLU A 79 1.97 -13.50 2.99
N TRP A 80 2.69 -12.38 2.96
CA TRP A 80 2.98 -11.61 4.17
C TRP A 80 1.73 -11.02 4.83
N ILE A 81 0.65 -10.82 4.08
CA ILE A 81 -0.66 -10.45 4.62
C ILE A 81 -1.30 -11.66 5.28
N GLY A 82 -1.29 -12.83 4.63
CA GLY A 82 -1.75 -14.10 5.20
C GLY A 82 -1.01 -14.46 6.50
N GLU A 83 0.31 -14.34 6.54
CA GLU A 83 1.12 -14.54 7.74
C GLU A 83 0.75 -13.57 8.86
N CYS A 84 0.42 -12.32 8.51
CA CYS A 84 -0.01 -11.32 9.49
C CYS A 84 -1.39 -11.68 10.06
N TYR A 85 -2.29 -12.23 9.24
CA TYR A 85 -3.58 -12.77 9.66
C TYR A 85 -3.41 -13.99 10.59
N ASP A 86 -2.58 -14.96 10.22
CA ASP A 86 -2.28 -16.14 11.04
C ASP A 86 -1.72 -15.73 12.42
N GLN A 87 -0.84 -14.73 12.45
CA GLN A 87 -0.31 -14.17 13.69
C GLN A 87 -1.41 -13.53 14.56
N ARG A 88 -2.40 -12.86 13.95
CA ARG A 88 -3.52 -12.26 14.69
C ARG A 88 -4.42 -13.28 15.35
N MET A 89 -4.57 -14.47 14.75
CA MET A 89 -5.33 -15.59 15.31
C MET A 89 -4.70 -16.18 16.59
N ILE A 90 -3.42 -15.88 16.85
CA ILE A 90 -2.71 -16.24 18.09
C ILE A 90 -2.37 -15.00 18.94
N ASP A 91 -3.25 -13.99 18.89
CA ASP A 91 -3.21 -12.76 19.68
C ASP A 91 -1.96 -11.87 19.49
N LYS A 92 -1.28 -11.97 18.35
CA LYS A 92 -0.30 -10.95 17.96
C LYS A 92 -0.96 -9.78 17.27
N ASP A 93 -0.51 -8.57 17.57
CA ASP A 93 -1.06 -7.37 16.95
C ASP A 93 -0.67 -7.25 15.46
N CYS A 94 -1.69 -7.14 14.60
CA CYS A 94 -1.59 -6.90 13.16
C CYS A 94 -2.07 -5.51 12.73
N GLY A 95 -2.40 -4.61 13.68
CA GLY A 95 -3.07 -3.34 13.39
C GLY A 95 -2.58 -2.16 14.23
N THR A 96 -2.14 -1.10 13.55
CA THR A 96 -2.19 0.30 14.05
C THR A 96 -2.32 1.27 12.88
N GLY A 97 -2.73 2.51 13.18
CA GLY A 97 -3.09 3.54 12.19
C GLY A 97 -4.49 3.35 11.61
N PHE A 98 -4.59 3.21 10.29
CA PHE A 98 -5.84 3.00 9.56
C PHE A 98 -6.40 1.56 9.67
N GLY A 99 -6.25 0.93 10.84
CA GLY A 99 -6.80 -0.42 11.13
C GLY A 99 -5.94 -1.60 10.66
N CYS A 100 -4.92 -1.37 9.82
CA CYS A 100 -4.05 -2.42 9.32
C CYS A 100 -2.59 -1.96 9.23
N ARG A 101 -1.66 -2.72 9.82
CA ARG A 101 -0.22 -2.39 9.77
C ARG A 101 0.37 -2.44 8.36
N LYS A 102 -0.21 -3.24 7.46
CA LYS A 102 0.21 -3.34 6.05
C LYS A 102 -0.30 -2.18 5.21
N LEU A 103 -1.23 -1.37 5.73
CA LEU A 103 -1.77 -0.18 5.06
C LEU A 103 -0.89 1.03 5.37
N ASP A 104 0.35 0.99 4.91
CA ASP A 104 1.46 1.87 5.30
C ASP A 104 1.74 3.02 4.31
N THR A 105 0.95 3.14 3.23
CA THR A 105 1.16 4.18 2.20
C THR A 105 0.93 5.61 2.69
N ILE A 106 0.14 5.79 3.75
CA ILE A 106 -0.13 7.07 4.39
C ILE A 106 0.01 6.86 5.90
N SER A 107 0.92 7.60 6.53
CA SER A 107 1.12 7.52 7.96
C SER A 107 -0.05 8.16 8.70
N TYR A 108 -0.67 7.38 9.59
CA TYR A 108 -1.71 7.85 10.52
C TYR A 108 -1.09 8.61 11.71
N HIS A 109 -0.10 7.99 12.37
CA HIS A 109 0.58 8.56 13.53
C HIS A 109 1.73 9.49 13.14
N ILE A 110 1.95 10.53 13.93
CA ILE A 110 3.08 11.46 13.80
C ILE A 110 4.14 11.04 14.80
N THR A 111 5.09 10.21 14.38
CA THR A 111 6.04 9.54 15.29
C THR A 111 7.45 10.12 15.28
N GLY A 112 7.67 11.27 14.64
CA GLY A 112 8.99 11.86 14.49
C GLY A 112 8.97 13.17 13.73
N PRO A 113 10.14 13.70 13.33
CA PRO A 113 10.22 14.92 12.54
C PRO A 113 9.61 14.75 11.15
N TYR A 114 9.22 15.87 10.56
CA TYR A 114 8.72 15.89 9.20
C TYR A 114 9.81 15.52 8.20
N PHE A 115 9.59 14.43 7.47
CA PHE A 115 10.39 14.03 6.33
C PHE A 115 9.57 14.20 5.06
N LYS A 116 10.11 14.95 4.08
CA LYS A 116 9.46 15.22 2.79
C LYS A 116 9.17 13.94 1.98
N THR A 117 9.91 12.87 2.23
CA THR A 117 9.73 11.56 1.60
C THR A 117 8.58 10.75 2.19
N HIS A 118 8.13 11.09 3.40
CA HIS A 118 7.01 10.42 4.05
C HIS A 118 5.70 11.12 3.67
N THR A 119 4.65 10.31 3.53
CA THR A 119 3.32 10.80 3.21
C THR A 119 2.44 10.62 4.43
N TYR A 120 1.85 11.71 4.91
CA TYR A 120 0.96 11.73 6.06
C TYR A 120 -0.44 12.13 5.61
N TRP A 121 -1.46 11.77 6.41
CA TRP A 121 -2.85 12.09 6.11
C TRP A 121 -3.07 13.60 5.92
N TYR A 122 -2.39 14.44 6.71
CA TYR A 122 -2.52 15.89 6.62
C TYR A 122 -1.90 16.50 5.35
N ASN A 123 -1.15 15.72 4.56
CA ASN A 123 -0.63 16.22 3.28
C ASN A 123 -1.71 16.28 2.19
N TYR A 124 -2.91 15.75 2.46
CA TYR A 124 -4.05 15.77 1.56
C TYR A 124 -5.07 16.80 2.04
N GLY A 125 -5.09 17.95 1.38
CA GLY A 125 -5.99 19.03 1.74
C GLY A 125 -5.83 20.26 0.87
N THR A 126 -6.57 21.31 1.22
CA THR A 126 -6.53 22.60 0.53
C THR A 126 -6.67 23.76 1.49
N TRP A 127 -6.04 24.89 1.18
CA TRP A 127 -6.16 26.11 1.98
C TRP A 127 -7.51 26.79 1.70
N LYS A 128 -8.28 27.05 2.77
CA LYS A 128 -9.42 27.98 2.79
C LYS A 128 -9.15 29.05 3.84
N GLY A 129 -8.68 30.22 3.39
CA GLY A 129 -8.20 31.27 4.29
C GLY A 129 -6.99 30.81 5.09
N ASN A 130 -7.11 30.81 6.42
CA ASN A 130 -6.07 30.34 7.34
C ASN A 130 -6.20 28.87 7.75
N LYS A 131 -7.23 28.17 7.25
CA LYS A 131 -7.48 26.75 7.56
C LYS A 131 -7.00 25.86 6.43
N TRP A 132 -6.32 24.77 6.78
CA TRP A 132 -6.00 23.67 5.89
C TRP A 132 -7.09 22.62 6.02
N ILE A 133 -7.97 22.52 5.03
CA ILE A 133 -9.10 21.59 5.03
C ILE A 133 -8.63 20.23 4.54
N ILE A 134 -8.87 19.18 5.34
CA ILE A 134 -8.41 17.82 5.05
C ILE A 134 -9.31 17.17 4.02
N ASP A 135 -8.71 16.61 2.97
CA ASP A 135 -9.45 15.87 1.93
C ASP A 135 -9.56 14.38 2.30
N LYS A 136 -10.52 14.09 3.18
CA LYS A 136 -10.85 12.73 3.65
C LYS A 136 -11.18 11.78 2.51
N LYS A 137 -11.87 12.25 1.46
CA LYS A 137 -12.25 11.42 0.31
C LYS A 137 -11.03 10.96 -0.47
N THR A 138 -10.09 11.87 -0.73
CA THR A 138 -8.82 11.52 -1.41
C THR A 138 -8.00 10.53 -0.58
N ILE A 139 -7.90 10.74 0.74
CA ILE A 139 -7.19 9.82 1.64
C ILE A 139 -7.78 8.42 1.55
N TYR A 140 -9.11 8.29 1.71
CA TYR A 140 -9.81 7.00 1.63
C TYR A 140 -9.57 6.29 0.30
N ASN A 141 -9.77 6.99 -0.82
CA ASN A 141 -9.59 6.42 -2.16
C ASN A 141 -8.17 5.91 -2.37
N LEU A 142 -7.15 6.62 -1.86
CA LEU A 142 -5.75 6.19 -1.96
C LEU A 142 -5.48 4.94 -1.12
N LEU A 143 -6.05 4.88 0.09
CA LEU A 143 -5.92 3.71 0.98
C LEU A 143 -6.59 2.47 0.37
N ILE A 144 -7.81 2.59 -0.18
CA ILE A 144 -8.50 1.48 -0.85
C ILE A 144 -7.74 1.03 -2.10
N ALA A 145 -7.32 1.95 -2.95
CA ALA A 145 -6.55 1.61 -4.15
C ALA A 145 -5.22 0.91 -3.78
N TYR A 146 -4.58 1.32 -2.69
CA TYR A 146 -3.39 0.65 -2.18
C TYR A 146 -3.70 -0.74 -1.62
N ALA A 147 -4.81 -0.90 -0.89
CA ALA A 147 -5.25 -2.17 -0.36
C ALA A 147 -5.51 -3.21 -1.47
N GLU A 148 -6.23 -2.82 -2.52
CA GLU A 148 -6.47 -3.67 -3.70
C GLU A 148 -5.15 -4.03 -4.40
N LYS A 149 -4.28 -3.04 -4.60
CA LYS A 149 -2.99 -3.22 -5.31
C LYS A 149 -2.06 -4.18 -4.57
N LYS A 150 -2.15 -4.22 -3.24
CA LYS A 150 -1.30 -5.04 -2.36
C LYS A 150 -1.97 -6.33 -1.89
N ALA A 151 -3.19 -6.63 -2.34
CA ALA A 151 -4.02 -7.74 -1.86
C ALA A 151 -4.38 -7.67 -0.36
N ILE A 152 -4.28 -6.49 0.27
CA ILE A 152 -4.71 -6.30 1.67
C ILE A 152 -6.22 -6.51 1.79
N SER A 153 -6.97 -6.16 0.74
CA SER A 153 -8.42 -6.41 0.63
C SER A 153 -8.81 -7.88 0.72
N GLU A 154 -7.86 -8.82 0.51
CA GLU A 154 -8.11 -10.25 0.63
C GLU A 154 -7.98 -10.75 2.08
N CYS A 155 -7.45 -9.92 2.99
CA CYS A 155 -7.32 -10.28 4.40
C CYS A 155 -8.71 -10.37 5.05
N PRO A 156 -9.07 -11.47 5.74
CA PRO A 156 -10.36 -11.60 6.40
C PRO A 156 -10.64 -10.58 7.52
N LEU A 157 -9.60 -9.90 8.00
CA LEU A 157 -9.71 -8.86 9.03
C LEU A 157 -9.75 -7.44 8.47
N PHE A 158 -9.58 -7.28 7.15
CA PHE A 158 -9.66 -5.97 6.53
C PHE A 158 -11.12 -5.56 6.40
N ASP A 159 -11.50 -4.47 7.08
CA ASP A 159 -12.84 -3.91 7.04
C ASP A 159 -12.79 -2.52 6.41
N GLU A 160 -13.37 -2.40 5.21
CA GLU A 160 -13.49 -1.16 4.47
C GLU A 160 -14.37 -0.12 5.20
N THR A 161 -15.37 -0.57 5.96
CA THR A 161 -16.23 0.29 6.76
C THR A 161 -15.47 0.88 7.95
N ASP A 162 -14.69 0.05 8.67
CA ASP A 162 -13.80 0.52 9.74
C ASP A 162 -12.76 1.51 9.20
N LEU A 163 -12.16 1.21 8.04
CA LEU A 163 -11.24 2.11 7.36
C LEU A 163 -11.88 3.47 7.07
N TRP A 164 -13.10 3.48 6.51
CA TRP A 164 -13.83 4.71 6.28
C TRP A 164 -14.08 5.49 7.57
N ASN A 165 -14.55 4.82 8.62
CA ASN A 165 -14.79 5.45 9.93
C ASN A 165 -13.52 6.09 10.51
N ARG A 166 -12.37 5.42 10.40
CA ARG A 166 -11.08 5.97 10.83
C ARG A 166 -10.69 7.22 10.04
N VAL A 167 -10.93 7.23 8.73
CA VAL A 167 -10.69 8.42 7.89
C VAL A 167 -11.66 9.54 8.26
N GLN A 168 -12.92 9.22 8.58
CA GLN A 168 -13.90 10.19 9.05
C GLN A 168 -13.55 10.79 10.40
N ASN A 169 -12.88 10.05 11.27
CA ASN A 169 -12.41 10.55 12.57
C ASN A 169 -11.15 11.42 12.47
N LEU A 170 -10.54 11.60 11.30
CA LEU A 170 -9.48 12.59 11.13
C LEU A 170 -10.02 14.02 11.34
N PRO A 171 -9.18 14.97 11.77
CA PRO A 171 -9.57 16.37 11.87
C PRO A 171 -10.14 16.92 10.56
N GLU A 172 -11.17 17.76 10.63
CA GLU A 172 -11.74 18.45 9.46
C GLU A 172 -10.77 19.46 8.86
N PHE A 173 -10.03 20.15 9.73
CA PHE A 173 -9.06 21.14 9.32
C PHE A 173 -7.93 21.28 10.34
N LEU A 174 -6.83 21.87 9.88
CA LEU A 174 -5.69 22.27 10.70
C LEU A 174 -5.46 23.78 10.57
N ILE A 175 -4.91 24.38 11.63
CA ILE A 175 -4.47 25.78 11.63
C ILE A 175 -2.95 25.77 11.71
N ALA A 176 -2.29 26.42 10.75
CA ALA A 176 -0.85 26.64 10.81
C ALA A 176 -0.52 27.84 11.71
N ASP A 177 -0.44 27.56 13.01
CA ASP A 177 -0.13 28.51 14.08
C ASP A 177 1.38 28.69 14.32
N GLY A 178 2.23 27.90 13.65
CA GLY A 178 3.67 27.89 13.86
C GLY A 178 4.10 27.16 15.15
N ILE A 179 3.17 26.59 15.91
CA ILE A 179 3.45 25.81 17.12
C ILE A 179 3.45 24.32 16.77
N LEU A 180 2.32 23.80 16.30
CA LEU A 180 2.18 22.41 15.89
C LEU A 180 2.30 22.25 14.38
N TRP A 181 1.89 23.27 13.63
CA TRP A 181 1.77 23.19 12.18
C TRP A 181 2.37 24.41 11.50
N GLU A 182 3.09 24.15 10.40
CA GLU A 182 3.70 25.18 9.56
C GLU A 182 3.19 25.07 8.12
N LYS A 183 3.00 26.23 7.48
CA LYS A 183 2.70 26.30 6.05
C LYS A 183 3.94 25.91 5.24
N VAL A 184 3.71 25.13 4.19
CA VAL A 184 4.72 24.85 3.16
C VAL A 184 4.32 25.63 1.91
N TYR A 185 5.22 26.49 1.45
CA TYR A 185 5.01 27.35 0.29
C TYR A 185 5.61 26.74 -0.98
N GLU A 186 5.06 27.11 -2.12
CA GLU A 186 5.65 26.87 -3.42
C GLU A 186 5.70 28.16 -4.22
N GLU A 187 6.63 28.22 -5.17
CA GLU A 187 6.76 29.33 -6.10
C GLU A 187 5.80 29.15 -7.27
N LYS A 188 5.06 30.21 -7.58
CA LYS A 188 4.28 30.32 -8.82
C LYS A 188 4.62 31.60 -9.54
N PHE A 189 4.52 31.55 -10.87
CA PHE A 189 4.58 32.73 -11.71
C PHE A 189 3.17 33.16 -12.06
N VAL A 190 2.76 34.34 -11.63
CA VAL A 190 1.48 34.95 -11.98
C VAL A 190 1.77 36.24 -12.71
N LYS A 191 1.39 36.32 -13.99
CA LYS A 191 1.66 37.47 -14.87
C LYS A 191 3.14 37.88 -14.93
N GLY A 192 4.05 36.90 -14.88
CA GLY A 192 5.50 37.13 -14.95
C GLY A 192 6.17 37.42 -13.60
N GLU A 193 5.41 37.62 -12.53
CA GLU A 193 5.95 37.83 -11.18
C GLU A 193 6.00 36.53 -10.40
N ARG A 194 7.12 36.31 -9.69
CA ARG A 194 7.32 35.18 -8.78
C ARG A 194 6.65 35.47 -7.44
N ILE A 195 5.63 34.69 -7.11
CA ILE A 195 4.91 34.76 -5.84
C ILE A 195 5.06 33.46 -5.05
N GLN A 196 5.04 33.55 -3.72
CA GLN A 196 4.95 32.40 -2.83
C GLN A 196 3.49 32.13 -2.48
N VAL A 197 3.01 30.93 -2.78
CA VAL A 197 1.65 30.51 -2.41
C VAL A 197 1.69 29.31 -1.47
N PRO A 198 0.86 29.27 -0.42
CA PRO A 198 0.83 28.13 0.48
C PRO A 198 0.24 26.92 -0.27
N ARG A 199 1.00 25.82 -0.30
CA ARG A 199 0.65 24.60 -1.04
C ARG A 199 0.29 23.44 -0.14
N ASN A 200 0.98 23.31 1.00
CA ASN A 200 0.85 22.18 1.91
C ASN A 200 1.01 22.63 3.37
N ILE A 201 0.90 21.69 4.29
CA ILE A 201 1.15 21.85 5.71
C ILE A 201 2.12 20.77 6.20
N LYS A 202 2.95 21.08 7.20
CA LYS A 202 3.82 20.11 7.87
C LYS A 202 3.69 20.26 9.38
N HIS A 203 3.83 19.16 10.12
CA HIS A 203 3.91 19.24 11.57
C HIS A 203 5.29 19.71 12.01
N ARG A 204 5.35 20.35 13.18
CA ARG A 204 6.59 20.55 13.92
C ARG A 204 6.75 19.42 14.91
N TYR A 205 7.94 18.84 14.98
CA TYR A 205 8.30 17.94 16.07
C TYR A 205 9.07 18.75 17.12
N PRO A 206 8.48 19.05 18.29
CA PRO A 206 9.19 19.84 19.29
C PRO A 206 10.39 19.07 19.82
N ASP A 207 11.54 19.74 19.92
CA ASP A 207 12.81 19.15 20.36
C ASP A 207 12.74 18.48 21.76
N LYS A 208 11.73 18.82 22.56
CA LYS A 208 11.49 18.27 23.91
C LYS A 208 10.81 16.90 23.94
N LEU A 209 10.37 16.33 22.81
CA LEU A 209 9.77 14.98 22.73
C LEU A 209 10.81 13.86 22.50
N LYS A 210 12.10 14.12 22.71
CA LYS A 210 13.10 13.06 22.84
C LYS A 210 12.95 12.37 24.19
N GLY A 211 12.05 11.39 24.29
CA GLY A 211 12.02 10.44 25.41
C GLY A 211 10.70 10.24 26.16
N SER A 212 9.59 10.87 25.76
CA SER A 212 8.30 10.67 26.43
C SER A 212 7.16 10.44 25.43
N GLN A 213 6.51 9.30 25.63
CA GLN A 213 5.18 8.84 25.21
C GLN A 213 4.45 9.59 24.07
N PHE A 214 4.18 8.83 23.01
CA PHE A 214 3.37 9.17 21.84
C PHE A 214 2.14 10.00 22.19
N CYS A 215 2.17 11.30 21.86
CA CYS A 215 0.96 12.10 21.80
C CYS A 215 0.16 11.61 20.59
N LEU A 216 -0.83 10.76 20.83
CA LEU A 216 -2.09 10.92 20.13
C LEU A 216 -2.49 12.38 20.38
N LEU A 217 -2.50 13.20 19.34
CA LEU A 217 -3.34 14.37 19.36
C LEU A 217 -4.76 13.81 19.28
N ASP A 218 -5.31 13.41 20.43
CA ASP A 218 -6.72 13.07 20.58
C ASP A 218 -7.50 14.36 20.25
N PHE A 219 -7.99 14.42 19.02
CA PHE A 219 -8.95 15.40 18.54
C PHE A 219 -10.28 14.69 18.29
#